data_AF-A0A381Z7B3-F1
#
_entry.id   AF-A0A381Z7B3-F1
#
_cell.length_a   1.000
_cell.length_b   1.000
_cell.length_c   1.000
_cell.angle_alpha   90.00
_cell.angle_beta   90.00
_cell.angle_gamma   90.00
#
_symmetry.space_group_name_H-M   'P 1'
#
loop_
_entity.id
_entity.type
_entity.pdbx_description
1 polymer ?
#
loop_
_entity_poly.entity_id
_entity_poly.type
_entity_poly.pdbx_seq_one_letter_code
_entity_poly.pdbx_strand_id
1 'polypeptide(L)' 'PALPKTRSGKIMRRILRKIAEGDLDNMGDTSTLADPSVVDNLVAGAVSYK' A
#
# COMPACT_ATOMS: atom_id res chain seq x y z
N PRO A 1 11.94 2.28 -2.82
CA PRO A 1 10.47 2.08 -2.77
C PRO A 1 9.81 3.06 -1.79
N ALA A 2 8.81 3.81 -2.25
CA ALA A 2 8.08 4.76 -1.41
C ALA A 2 7.11 4.02 -0.48
N LEU A 3 7.01 4.45 0.78
CA LEU A 3 6.03 3.93 1.73
C LEU A 3 4.66 4.60 1.47
N PRO A 4 3.54 3.88 1.65
CA PRO A 4 2.23 4.47 1.44
C PRO A 4 1.96 5.48 2.55
N LYS A 5 1.83 6.76 2.17
CA LYS A 5 1.64 7.90 3.09
C LYS A 5 0.40 8.70 2.71
N THR A 6 -0.29 9.22 3.73
CA THR A 6 -1.38 10.17 3.55
C THR A 6 -0.86 11.53 3.06
N ARG A 7 -1.74 12.42 2.58
CA ARG A 7 -1.41 13.83 2.29
C ARG A 7 -0.80 14.59 3.48
N SER A 8 -1.06 14.13 4.72
CA SER A 8 -0.47 14.67 5.95
C SER A 8 0.85 13.99 6.37
N GLY A 9 1.38 13.07 5.55
CA GLY A 9 2.66 12.39 5.78
C GLY A 9 2.59 11.17 6.70
N LYS A 10 1.42 10.82 7.23
CA LYS A 10 1.25 9.62 8.08
C LYS A 10 1.36 8.36 7.25
N ILE A 11 2.10 7.35 7.74
CA ILE A 11 2.25 6.07 7.05
C ILE A 11 0.98 5.22 7.24
N MET A 12 0.40 4.74 6.15
CA MET A 12 -0.75 3.82 6.15
C MET A 12 -0.28 2.38 6.29
N ARG A 13 0.15 2.00 7.50
CA ARG A 13 0.67 0.65 7.81
C ARG A 13 -0.33 -0.48 7.53
N ARG A 14 -1.64 -0.18 7.52
CA ARG A 14 -2.68 -1.15 7.14
C ARG A 14 -2.45 -1.73 5.75
N ILE A 15 -2.10 -0.89 4.76
CA ILE A 15 -1.86 -1.32 3.38
C ILE A 15 -0.68 -2.30 3.35
N LEU A 16 0.43 -1.96 4.00
CA LEU A 16 1.60 -2.83 4.08
C LEU A 16 1.26 -4.20 4.68
N ARG A 17 0.43 -4.22 5.74
CA ARG A 17 0.00 -5.46 6.39
C ARG A 17 -0.86 -6.31 5.46
N LYS A 18 -1.83 -5.70 4.78
CA LYS A 18 -2.72 -6.39 3.83
C LYS A 18 -1.97 -7.01 2.66
N ILE A 19 -1.00 -6.28 2.10
CA ILE A 19 -0.12 -6.81 1.05
C ILE A 19 0.69 -8.01 1.57
N ALA A 20 1.23 -7.94 2.79
CA ALA A 20 1.96 -9.05 3.40
C ALA A 20 1.08 -10.27 3.72
N GLU A 21 -0.19 -10.04 4.07
CA GLU A 21 -1.21 -11.08 4.28
C GLU A 21 -1.71 -11.69 2.95
N GLY A 22 -1.41 -11.06 1.81
CA GLY A 22 -1.90 -11.47 0.49
C GLY A 22 -3.36 -11.08 0.22
N ASP A 23 -3.97 -10.25 1.07
CA ASP A 23 -5.34 -9.76 0.94
C ASP A 23 -5.34 -8.40 0.23
N LEU A 24 -5.41 -8.44 -1.11
CA LEU A 24 -5.30 -7.25 -1.97
C LEU A 24 -6.65 -6.61 -2.30
N ASP A 25 -7.75 -7.37 -2.18
CA ASP A 25 -9.08 -6.91 -2.55
C ASP A 25 -9.69 -5.96 -1.50
N ASN A 26 -9.20 -5.99 -0.24
CA ASN A 26 -9.80 -5.25 0.86
C ASN A 26 -8.80 -4.37 1.65
N MET A 27 -8.25 -3.36 0.98
CA MET A 27 -7.31 -2.40 1.59
C MET A 27 -7.99 -1.26 2.40
N GLY A 28 -9.32 -1.19 2.31
CA GLY A 28 -10.14 -0.10 2.86
C GLY A 28 -9.95 1.23 2.10
N ASP A 29 -10.35 2.34 2.73
CA ASP A 29 -10.25 3.66 2.10
C ASP A 29 -8.79 4.09 1.89
N THR A 30 -8.44 4.35 0.62
CA THR A 30 -7.14 4.82 0.14
C THR A 30 -7.20 6.24 -0.43
N SER A 31 -8.36 6.91 -0.41
CA SER A 31 -8.58 8.24 -1.00
C SER A 31 -7.73 9.35 -0.37
N THR A 32 -7.18 9.08 0.82
CA THR A 32 -6.34 10.01 1.59
C THR A 32 -4.83 9.86 1.30
N LEU A 33 -4.43 8.87 0.50
CA LEU A 33 -3.04 8.71 0.06
C LEU A 33 -2.58 9.94 -0.71
N ALA A 34 -1.34 10.35 -0.47
CA ALA A 34 -0.68 11.38 -1.25
C ALA A 34 -0.43 10.89 -2.69
N ASP A 35 -0.07 9.61 -2.81
CA ASP A 35 0.18 8.95 -4.08
C ASP A 35 -0.41 7.52 -4.03
N PRO A 36 -1.55 7.28 -4.69
CA PRO A 36 -2.14 5.96 -4.80
C PRO A 36 -1.27 4.94 -5.55
N SER A 37 -0.44 5.38 -6.52
CA SER A 37 0.37 4.48 -7.36
C SER A 37 1.44 3.72 -6.57
N VAL A 38 1.77 4.19 -5.37
CA VAL A 38 2.66 3.50 -4.43
C VAL A 38 2.12 2.12 -4.06
N VAL A 39 0.81 1.96 -3.99
CA VAL A 39 0.19 0.66 -3.66
C VAL A 39 0.50 -0.37 -4.74
N ASP A 40 0.28 -0.02 -6.00
CA ASP A 40 0.54 -0.91 -7.14
C ASP A 40 2.01 -1.34 -7.20
N ASN A 41 2.92 -0.40 -6.96
CA ASN A 41 4.36 -0.67 -6.90
C ASN A 41 4.71 -1.65 -5.77
N LEU A 42 4.08 -1.52 -4.60
CA LEU A 42 4.31 -2.42 -3.46
C LEU A 42 3.75 -3.81 -3.71
N VAL A 43 2.58 -3.90 -4.36
CA VAL A 43 1.97 -5.18 -4.75
C VAL A 43 2.83 -5.89 -5.79
N ALA A 44 3.24 -5.19 -6.85
CA ALA A 44 4.11 -5.73 -7.89
C ALA A 44 5.45 -6.23 -7.31
N GLY A 45 6.04 -5.42 -6.41
CA GLY A 45 7.24 -5.82 -5.67
C GLY A 45 7.01 -7.09 -4.85
N ALA A 46 5.93 -7.16 -4.07
CA ALA A 46 5.61 -8.32 -3.24
C ALA A 46 5.40 -9.60 -4.05
N VAL A 47 4.74 -9.52 -5.22
CA VAL A 47 4.54 -10.67 -6.13
C VAL A 47 5.86 -11.12 -6.76
N SER A 48 6.77 -10.19 -7.06
CA SER A 48 8.07 -10.53 -7.66
C SER A 48 8.99 -11.34 -6.75
N TYR A 49 8.74 -11.36 -5.42
CA TYR A 49 9.53 -12.13 -4.45
C TYR A 49 8.89 -13.48 -4.08
N LYS A 50 7.71 -13.79 -4.64
CA LYS A 50 7.11 -15.13 -4.55
C LYS A 50 7.71 -16.03 -5.62
#